data_AF-A0A7Y3WGD6-F1
#
_entry.id   AF-A0A7Y3WGD6-F1
#
_cell.length_a   1.000
_cell.length_b   1.000
_cell.length_c   1.000
_cell.angle_alpha   90.00
_cell.angle_beta   90.00
_cell.angle_gamma   90.00
#
_symmetry.space_group_name_H-M   'P 1'
#
loop_
_entity.id
_entity.type
_entity.pdbx_description
1 polymer ?
#
loop_
_entity_poly.entity_id
_entity_poly.type
_entity_poly.pdbx_seq_one_letter_code
_entity_poly.pdbx_strand_id
1 'polypeptide(L)'
;MSKRNYRPEIDGLRAVAVLPVVLFHGGIGPFHGGFAGVDVFFVISGYLITSIMYPDLVHGTFSFTKFYERRARRILPALFLVMAASIPFAWLSLLPMDMKGFAEGLIGVSLFVSNLVFWKQAGYFDAAAALKPLLHTWSLAVEEQFYIFSAVRLFVRPGRRMPAARSHFGSSLQAPTTSPEFSLRVSVDLQKAPVPTL
;
A
#
# COMPACT_ATOMS: atom_id res chain seq x y z
N MET A 1 -3.16 12.83 26.26
CA MET A 1 -2.81 12.39 24.89
C MET A 1 -2.19 11.01 25.00
N SER A 2 -2.89 9.94 24.61
CA SER A 2 -2.26 8.61 24.59
C SER A 2 -1.11 8.65 23.58
N LYS A 3 0.09 8.22 23.99
CA LYS A 3 1.16 7.93 23.04
C LYS A 3 0.63 6.83 22.13
N ARG A 4 0.23 7.17 20.91
CA ARG A 4 0.05 6.14 19.88
C ARG A 4 1.42 5.51 19.66
N ASN A 5 1.57 4.24 20.04
CA ASN A 5 2.77 3.48 19.72
C ASN A 5 2.95 3.53 18.21
N TYR A 6 3.96 4.26 17.77
CA TYR A 6 4.40 4.23 16.39
C TYR A 6 4.82 2.80 16.06
N ARG A 7 4.30 2.27 14.95
CA ARG A 7 4.53 0.89 14.51
C ARG A 7 5.48 0.90 13.30
N PRO A 8 6.80 1.02 13.52
CA PRO A 8 7.78 1.11 12.44
C PRO A 8 7.73 -0.10 11.49
N GLU A 9 7.29 -1.26 11.99
CA GLU A 9 7.15 -2.47 11.18
C GLU A 9 6.14 -2.31 10.04
N ILE A 10 5.06 -1.53 10.23
CA ILE A 10 4.06 -1.30 9.17
C ILE A 10 4.63 -0.38 8.09
N ASP A 11 5.38 0.65 8.49
CA ASP A 11 6.05 1.54 7.54
C ASP A 11 7.14 0.79 6.75
N GLY A 12 7.86 -0.14 7.39
CA GLY A 12 8.79 -1.04 6.72
C GLY A 12 8.10 -1.93 5.67
N LEU A 13 6.95 -2.51 6.00
CA LEU A 13 6.17 -3.31 5.04
C LEU A 13 5.69 -2.48 3.83
N ARG A 14 5.30 -1.22 4.05
CA ARG A 14 4.96 -0.29 2.95
C ARG A 14 6.17 -0.03 2.06
N ALA A 15 7.36 0.19 2.64
CA ALA A 15 8.58 0.37 1.88
C ALA A 15 8.92 -0.88 1.04
N VAL A 16 8.80 -2.07 1.61
CA VAL A 16 9.01 -3.35 0.90
C VAL A 16 8.00 -3.51 -0.24
N ALA A 17 6.73 -3.15 -0.04
CA ALA A 17 5.70 -3.22 -1.08
C ALA A 17 6.00 -2.30 -2.28
N VAL A 18 6.69 -1.18 -2.06
CA VAL A 18 7.07 -0.23 -3.12
C VAL A 18 8.32 -0.67 -3.88
N LEU A 19 9.21 -1.48 -3.29
CA LEU A 19 10.47 -1.89 -3.94
C LEU A 19 10.27 -2.55 -5.32
N PRO A 20 9.38 -3.56 -5.51
CA PRO A 20 9.13 -4.12 -6.82
C PRO A 20 8.59 -3.11 -7.83
N VAL A 21 7.84 -2.10 -7.38
CA VAL A 21 7.29 -1.03 -8.23
C VAL A 21 8.43 -0.18 -8.79
N VAL A 22 9.36 0.23 -7.93
CA VAL A 22 10.53 1.03 -8.30
C VAL A 22 11.45 0.25 -9.22
N LEU A 23 11.76 -1.02 -8.90
CA LEU A 23 12.63 -1.87 -9.71
C LEU A 23 12.04 -2.14 -11.10
N PHE A 24 10.72 -2.36 -11.19
CA PHE A 24 10.02 -2.51 -12.45
C PHE A 24 10.15 -1.26 -13.34
N HIS A 25 9.88 -0.07 -12.79
CA HIS A 25 9.99 1.19 -13.55
C HIS A 25 11.44 1.58 -13.85
N GLY A 26 12.40 1.13 -13.03
CA GLY A 26 13.83 1.29 -13.28
C GLY A 26 14.40 0.31 -14.31
N GLY A 27 13.61 -0.65 -14.80
CA GLY A 27 14.07 -1.66 -15.77
C GLY A 27 15.07 -2.68 -15.20
N ILE A 28 15.10 -2.88 -13.88
CA ILE A 28 16.07 -3.75 -13.21
C ILE A 28 15.44 -5.11 -12.93
N GLY A 29 16.07 -6.20 -13.38
CA GLY A 29 15.71 -7.58 -13.00
C GLY A 29 14.41 -8.14 -13.63
N PRO A 30 13.99 -9.36 -13.26
CA PRO A 30 12.81 -10.03 -13.84
C PRO A 30 11.47 -9.55 -13.24
N PHE A 31 11.41 -8.35 -12.67
CA PHE A 31 10.25 -7.88 -11.91
C PHE A 31 9.11 -7.41 -12.82
N HIS A 32 8.42 -8.33 -13.49
CA HIS A 32 7.31 -8.04 -14.41
C HIS A 32 5.96 -7.74 -13.70
N GLY A 33 5.98 -7.48 -12.39
CA GLY A 33 4.80 -7.49 -11.51
C GLY A 33 4.68 -6.32 -10.54
N GLY A 34 5.11 -5.11 -10.94
CA GLY A 34 5.01 -3.91 -10.10
C GLY A 34 3.58 -3.65 -9.56
N PHE A 35 2.55 -4.08 -10.28
CA PHE A 35 1.14 -3.91 -9.89
C PHE A 35 0.80 -4.59 -8.54
N ALA A 36 1.34 -5.78 -8.27
CA ALA A 36 1.09 -6.46 -7.00
C ALA A 36 1.65 -5.66 -5.80
N GLY A 37 2.79 -4.99 -5.99
CA GLY A 37 3.36 -4.10 -4.97
C GLY A 37 2.46 -2.91 -4.68
N VAL A 38 1.86 -2.33 -5.72
CA VAL A 38 0.88 -1.23 -5.60
C VAL A 38 -0.35 -1.69 -4.81
N ASP A 39 -0.92 -2.85 -5.12
CA ASP A 39 -2.09 -3.39 -4.42
C ASP A 39 -1.81 -3.61 -2.92
N VAL A 40 -0.69 -4.26 -2.61
CA VAL A 40 -0.27 -4.52 -1.22
C VAL A 40 -0.04 -3.21 -0.47
N PHE A 41 0.60 -2.21 -1.10
CA PHE A 41 0.82 -0.90 -0.51
C PHE A 41 -0.51 -0.24 -0.11
N PHE A 42 -1.49 -0.20 -1.01
CA PHE A 42 -2.80 0.41 -0.73
C PHE A 42 -3.58 -0.34 0.36
N VAL A 43 -3.50 -1.68 0.40
CA VAL A 43 -4.11 -2.48 1.47
C VAL A 43 -3.51 -2.13 2.83
N ILE A 44 -2.17 -2.05 2.92
CA ILE A 44 -1.48 -1.70 4.17
C ILE A 44 -1.81 -0.25 4.59
N SER A 45 -1.82 0.69 3.64
CA SER A 45 -2.24 2.07 3.90
C SER A 45 -3.68 2.15 4.41
N GLY A 46 -4.58 1.30 3.90
CA GLY A 46 -5.96 1.12 4.37
C GLY A 46 -6.10 0.63 5.81
N TYR A 47 -5.32 -0.38 6.15
CA TYR A 47 -5.24 -0.86 7.53
C TYR A 47 -4.70 0.22 8.48
N LEU A 48 -3.60 0.87 8.09
CA LEU A 48 -2.93 1.88 8.92
C LEU A 48 -3.84 3.08 9.20
N ILE A 49 -4.48 3.65 8.17
CA ILE A 49 -5.37 4.80 8.37
C ILE A 49 -6.53 4.45 9.30
N THR A 50 -7.15 3.29 9.09
CA THR A 50 -8.28 2.84 9.90
C THR A 50 -7.85 2.65 11.36
N SER A 51 -6.68 2.04 11.59
CA SER A 51 -6.14 1.86 12.95
C SER A 51 -5.83 3.18 13.67
N ILE A 52 -5.49 4.22 12.92
CA ILE A 52 -5.21 5.57 13.44
C ILE A 52 -6.53 6.29 13.77
N MET A 53 -7.51 6.21 12.88
CA MET A 53 -8.76 6.96 12.96
C MET A 53 -9.79 6.34 13.90
N TYR A 54 -9.90 5.02 13.89
CA TYR A 54 -10.97 4.28 14.57
C TYR A 54 -11.05 4.54 16.08
N PRO A 55 -9.94 4.53 16.86
CA PRO A 55 -10.00 4.82 18.29
C PRO A 55 -10.52 6.23 18.57
N ASP A 56 -9.99 7.23 17.87
CA ASP A 56 -10.36 8.64 18.06
C ASP A 56 -11.84 8.87 17.68
N LEU A 57 -12.35 8.16 16.65
CA LEU A 57 -13.75 8.19 16.22
C LEU A 57 -14.68 7.55 17.26
N VAL A 58 -14.33 6.38 17.80
CA VAL A 58 -15.12 5.70 18.84
C VAL A 58 -15.21 6.54 20.11
N HIS A 59 -14.14 7.26 20.45
CA HIS A 59 -14.11 8.16 21.60
C HIS A 59 -14.64 9.58 21.32
N GLY A 60 -15.09 9.87 20.09
CA GLY A 60 -15.61 11.20 19.71
C GLY A 60 -14.56 12.32 19.76
N THR A 61 -13.27 11.98 19.75
CA THR A 61 -12.14 12.94 19.85
C THR A 61 -11.42 13.14 18.51
N PHE A 62 -11.90 12.52 17.44
CA PHE A 62 -11.31 12.63 16.11
C PHE A 62 -11.37 14.07 15.59
N SER A 63 -10.23 14.57 15.11
CA SER A 63 -10.10 15.87 14.48
C SER A 63 -9.45 15.70 13.11
N PHE A 64 -10.21 16.04 12.07
CA PHE A 64 -9.73 16.07 10.68
C PHE A 64 -8.50 16.98 10.55
N THR A 65 -8.54 18.17 11.16
CA THR A 65 -7.43 19.13 11.15
C THR A 65 -6.15 18.52 11.72
N LYS A 66 -6.19 17.94 12.93
CA LYS A 66 -5.02 17.31 13.56
C LYS A 66 -4.52 16.10 12.76
N PHE A 67 -5.43 15.39 12.10
CA PHE A 67 -5.08 14.28 11.23
C PHE A 67 -4.27 14.74 10.01
N TYR A 68 -4.79 15.69 9.24
CA TYR A 68 -4.12 16.21 8.04
C TYR A 68 -2.88 17.02 8.36
N GLU A 69 -2.84 17.77 9.47
CA GLU A 69 -1.69 18.56 9.89
C GLU A 69 -0.43 17.68 10.09
N ARG A 70 -0.57 16.53 10.77
CA ARG A 70 0.54 15.58 10.96
C ARG A 70 1.02 14.98 9.65
N ARG A 71 0.09 14.75 8.72
CA ARG A 71 0.38 14.17 7.41
C ARG A 71 1.06 15.19 6.50
N ALA A 72 0.54 16.41 6.45
CA ALA A 72 1.10 17.54 5.72
C ALA A 72 2.57 17.78 6.13
N ARG A 73 2.88 17.80 7.43
CA ARG A 73 4.27 17.93 7.93
C ARG A 73 5.22 16.83 7.49
N ARG A 74 4.71 15.64 7.16
CA ARG A 74 5.52 14.51 6.70
C ARG A 74 5.69 14.48 5.18
N ILE A 75 4.67 14.89 4.43
CA ILE A 75 4.60 14.68 2.97
C ILE A 75 4.94 15.94 2.19
N LEU A 76 4.39 17.10 2.59
CA LEU A 76 4.57 18.34 1.85
C LEU A 76 6.05 18.75 1.68
N PRO A 77 6.95 18.60 2.68
CA PRO A 77 8.35 18.96 2.48
C PRO A 77 9.01 18.19 1.33
N ALA A 78 8.81 16.87 1.27
CA ALA A 78 9.34 16.03 0.20
C ALA A 78 8.65 16.33 -1.14
N LEU A 79 7.33 16.55 -1.13
CA LEU A 79 6.57 16.87 -2.34
C LEU A 79 7.02 18.19 -2.98
N PHE A 80 7.16 19.24 -2.17
CA PHE A 80 7.63 20.54 -2.64
C PHE A 80 9.08 20.47 -3.12
N LEU A 81 9.94 19.68 -2.47
CA LEU A 81 11.30 19.46 -2.92
C LEU A 81 11.32 18.80 -4.32
N VAL A 82 10.52 17.75 -4.53
CA VAL A 82 10.42 17.08 -5.84
C VAL A 82 9.88 18.02 -6.90
N MET A 83 8.84 18.80 -6.62
CA MET A 83 8.31 19.79 -7.57
C MET A 83 9.35 20.87 -7.90
N ALA A 84 10.00 21.44 -6.88
CA ALA A 84 11.03 22.45 -7.05
C ALA A 84 12.23 21.95 -7.86
N ALA A 85 12.66 20.71 -7.65
CA ALA A 85 13.74 20.08 -8.41
C ALA A 85 13.32 19.74 -9.85
N SER A 86 12.05 19.37 -10.06
CA SER A 86 11.53 19.00 -11.38
C SER A 86 11.34 20.21 -12.31
N ILE A 87 11.02 21.40 -11.77
CA ILE A 87 10.80 22.62 -12.57
C ILE A 87 12.02 23.00 -13.44
N PRO A 88 13.25 23.17 -12.91
CA PRO A 88 14.40 23.52 -13.74
C PRO A 88 14.75 22.41 -14.72
N PHE A 89 14.61 21.14 -14.32
CA PHE A 89 14.87 20.01 -15.23
C PHE A 89 13.89 19.99 -16.41
N ALA A 90 12.60 20.22 -16.13
CA ALA A 90 11.56 20.35 -17.14
C ALA A 90 11.84 21.53 -18.07
N TRP A 91 12.23 22.69 -17.51
CA TRP A 91 12.53 23.90 -18.29
C TRP A 91 13.67 23.70 -19.29
N LEU A 92 14.70 22.95 -18.91
CA LEU A 92 15.87 22.70 -19.75
C LEU A 92 15.67 21.59 -20.78
N SER A 93 14.73 20.66 -20.53
CA SER A 93 14.65 19.40 -21.29
C SER A 93 13.37 19.23 -22.11
N LEU A 94 12.26 19.89 -21.75
CA LEU A 94 10.95 19.69 -22.40
C LEU A 94 10.69 20.67 -23.53
N LEU A 95 10.03 20.18 -24.58
CA LEU A 95 9.48 21.01 -25.65
C LEU A 95 8.28 21.83 -25.13
N PRO A 96 7.91 22.94 -25.80
CA PRO A 96 6.80 23.79 -25.36
C PRO A 96 5.46 23.04 -25.18
N MET A 97 5.20 22.01 -26.01
CA MET A 97 4.00 21.19 -25.91
C MET A 97 3.99 20.35 -24.64
N ASP A 98 5.12 19.73 -24.29
CA ASP A 98 5.26 18.90 -23.08
C ASP A 98 5.29 19.75 -21.80
N MET A 99 5.82 20.97 -21.89
CA MET A 99 5.82 21.93 -20.78
C MET A 99 4.39 22.24 -20.31
N LYS A 100 3.42 22.31 -21.23
CA LYS A 100 2.00 22.48 -20.87
C LYS A 100 1.49 21.29 -20.04
N GLY A 101 1.78 20.07 -20.47
CA GLY A 101 1.41 18.85 -19.74
C GLY A 101 2.08 18.76 -18.36
N PHE A 102 3.34 19.20 -18.26
CA PHE A 102 4.07 19.31 -17.00
C PHE A 102 3.43 20.33 -16.04
N ALA A 103 3.03 21.51 -16.54
CA ALA A 103 2.35 22.53 -15.75
C ALA A 103 0.97 22.04 -15.24
N GLU A 104 0.19 21.36 -16.08
CA GLU A 104 -1.03 20.67 -15.66
C GLU A 104 -0.74 19.62 -14.58
N GLY A 105 0.36 18.89 -14.71
CA GLY A 105 0.88 17.96 -13.71
C GLY A 105 1.15 18.64 -12.37
N LEU A 106 1.86 19.77 -12.35
CA LEU A 106 2.12 20.55 -11.13
C LEU A 106 0.83 20.99 -10.42
N ILE A 107 -0.16 21.45 -11.18
CA ILE A 107 -1.49 21.80 -10.65
C ILE A 107 -2.16 20.55 -10.07
N GLY A 108 -2.14 19.44 -10.82
CA GLY A 108 -2.70 18.16 -10.38
C GLY A 108 -2.06 17.65 -9.09
N VAL A 109 -0.75 17.75 -8.95
CA VAL A 109 -0.01 17.37 -7.74
C VAL A 109 -0.40 18.24 -6.57
N SER A 110 -0.44 19.56 -6.77
CA SER A 110 -0.79 20.53 -5.72
C SER A 110 -2.20 20.32 -5.17
N LEU A 111 -3.12 19.87 -6.02
CA LEU A 111 -4.51 19.58 -5.67
C LEU A 111 -4.76 18.11 -5.28
N PHE A 112 -3.74 17.25 -5.26
CA PHE A 112 -3.87 15.80 -5.05
C PHE A 112 -4.88 15.11 -6.00
N VAL A 113 -4.85 15.52 -7.27
CA VAL A 113 -5.65 14.95 -8.38
C VAL A 113 -4.78 14.56 -9.59
N SER A 114 -3.46 14.43 -9.40
CA SER A 114 -2.51 14.14 -10.47
C SER A 114 -2.80 12.80 -11.17
N ASN A 115 -3.43 11.84 -10.49
CA ASN A 115 -3.92 10.61 -11.11
C ASN A 115 -4.90 10.85 -12.26
N LEU A 116 -5.81 11.82 -12.12
CA LEU A 116 -6.77 12.17 -13.17
C LEU A 116 -6.10 12.93 -14.31
N VAL A 117 -5.14 13.80 -13.99
CA VAL A 117 -4.36 14.54 -14.98
C VAL A 117 -3.56 13.57 -15.86
N PHE A 118 -2.80 12.67 -15.25
CA PHE A 118 -1.95 11.74 -16.01
C PHE A 118 -2.75 10.67 -16.73
N TRP A 119 -3.92 10.26 -16.24
CA TRP A 119 -4.84 9.42 -17.02
C TRP A 119 -5.24 10.12 -18.32
N LYS A 120 -5.65 11.39 -18.26
CA LYS A 120 -6.03 12.16 -19.46
C LYS A 120 -4.85 12.37 -20.44
N GLN A 121 -3.63 12.27 -19.94
CA GLN A 121 -2.38 12.36 -20.69
C GLN A 121 -1.79 10.95 -20.97
N ALA A 122 -2.58 9.91 -21.22
CA ALA A 122 -2.06 8.55 -21.53
C ALA A 122 -2.45 8.03 -22.92
N GLY A 123 -2.68 8.92 -23.90
CA GLY A 123 -3.14 8.60 -25.26
C GLY A 123 -2.10 8.00 -26.20
N TYR A 124 -2.53 7.66 -27.43
CA TYR A 124 -1.71 6.98 -28.45
C TYR A 124 -0.47 7.76 -28.92
N PHE A 125 -0.49 9.10 -28.81
CA PHE A 125 0.64 9.98 -29.12
C PHE A 125 1.25 10.63 -27.87
N ASP A 126 0.97 10.11 -26.68
CA ASP A 126 1.43 10.76 -25.45
C ASP A 126 2.93 10.58 -25.21
N ALA A 127 3.53 11.55 -24.53
CA ALA A 127 4.88 11.44 -24.04
C ALA A 127 5.03 10.15 -23.22
N ALA A 128 6.04 9.34 -23.56
CA ALA A 128 6.34 8.09 -22.87
C ALA A 128 6.38 8.33 -21.36
N ALA A 129 5.93 7.35 -20.56
CA ALA A 129 5.91 7.46 -19.10
C ALA A 129 7.26 7.92 -18.51
N ALA A 130 8.38 7.57 -19.16
CA ALA A 130 9.73 7.99 -18.80
C ALA A 130 9.98 9.51 -18.90
N LEU A 131 9.20 10.24 -19.69
CA LEU A 131 9.34 11.67 -19.95
C LEU A 131 8.45 12.54 -19.05
N LYS A 132 7.72 11.94 -18.09
CA LYS A 132 6.82 12.65 -17.18
C LYS A 132 7.43 12.65 -15.77
N PRO A 133 8.21 13.68 -15.37
CA PRO A 133 8.94 13.69 -14.09
C PRO A 133 8.05 13.50 -12.86
N LEU A 134 6.80 13.97 -12.95
CA LEU A 134 5.84 13.93 -11.85
C LEU A 134 4.93 12.70 -11.88
N LEU A 135 5.09 11.78 -12.84
CA LEU A 135 4.13 10.70 -13.08
C LEU A 135 3.84 9.90 -11.81
N HIS A 136 4.87 9.48 -11.08
CA HIS A 136 4.74 8.62 -9.89
C HIS A 136 3.92 9.23 -8.74
N THR A 137 3.68 10.55 -8.76
CA THR A 137 2.82 11.23 -7.78
C THR A 137 1.34 10.85 -7.90
N TRP A 138 0.92 10.17 -8.97
CA TRP A 138 -0.44 9.67 -9.13
C TRP A 138 -0.87 8.79 -7.94
N SER A 139 0.06 7.98 -7.44
CA SER A 139 -0.20 7.05 -6.32
C SER A 139 -0.44 7.80 -5.01
N LEU A 140 0.29 8.91 -4.80
CA LEU A 140 0.09 9.80 -3.66
C LEU A 140 -1.28 10.48 -3.70
N ALA A 141 -1.71 10.97 -4.87
CA ALA A 141 -3.04 11.54 -5.06
C ALA A 141 -4.15 10.52 -4.71
N VAL A 142 -4.02 9.28 -5.21
CA VAL A 142 -4.95 8.20 -4.87
C VAL A 142 -4.90 7.87 -3.38
N GLU A 143 -3.72 7.89 -2.75
CA GLU A 143 -3.58 7.65 -1.32
C GLU A 143 -4.35 8.69 -0.49
N GLU A 144 -4.23 9.98 -0.83
CA GLU A 144 -5.00 11.06 -0.16
C GLU A 144 -6.52 10.91 -0.37
N GLN A 145 -6.94 10.63 -1.60
CA GLN A 145 -8.35 10.40 -1.95
C GLN A 145 -8.93 9.24 -1.13
N PHE A 146 -8.16 8.15 -1.01
CA PHE A 146 -8.52 7.00 -0.21
C PHE A 146 -8.68 7.36 1.28
N TYR A 147 -7.84 8.24 1.84
CA TYR A 147 -8.02 8.68 3.23
C TYR A 147 -9.26 9.51 3.45
N ILE A 148 -9.54 10.47 2.57
CA ILE A 148 -10.79 11.24 2.61
C ILE A 148 -11.98 10.27 2.62
N PHE A 149 -11.98 9.30 1.70
CA PHE A 149 -13.06 8.33 1.60
C PHE A 149 -13.19 7.46 2.85
N SER A 150 -12.08 6.95 3.39
CA SER A 150 -12.07 6.14 4.61
C SER A 150 -12.60 6.93 5.81
N ALA A 151 -12.22 8.21 5.91
CA ALA A 151 -12.66 9.10 6.97
C ALA A 151 -14.15 9.39 6.92
N VAL A 152 -14.67 9.74 5.74
CA VAL A 152 -16.09 9.96 5.51
C VAL A 152 -16.89 8.69 5.79
N ARG A 153 -16.41 7.53 5.30
CA ARG A 153 -17.08 6.24 5.50
C ARG A 153 -17.20 5.90 6.99
N LEU A 154 -16.13 6.06 7.76
CA LEU A 154 -16.14 5.76 9.20
C LEU A 154 -16.96 6.77 10.00
N PHE A 155 -16.99 8.03 9.57
CA PHE A 155 -17.78 9.09 10.22
C PHE A 155 -19.29 8.91 10.00
N VAL A 156 -19.72 8.55 8.79
CA VAL A 156 -21.15 8.34 8.45
C VAL A 156 -21.68 7.02 9.00
N ARG A 157 -20.84 5.99 9.10
CA ARG A 157 -21.21 4.67 9.64
C ARG A 157 -20.29 4.27 10.80
N PRO A 158 -20.44 4.91 11.97
CA PRO A 158 -19.70 4.52 13.17
C PRO A 158 -20.24 3.19 13.69
N GLY A 159 -19.82 2.09 13.07
CA GLY A 159 -19.98 0.73 13.59
C GLY A 159 -21.09 -0.11 12.96
N ARG A 160 -20.69 -1.10 12.16
CA ARG A 160 -20.85 -2.48 12.65
C ARG A 160 -19.60 -2.75 13.46
N ARG A 161 -19.74 -3.24 14.71
CA ARG A 161 -18.60 -3.72 15.50
C ARG A 161 -17.78 -4.65 14.60
N MET A 162 -16.59 -4.23 14.18
CA MET A 162 -15.67 -5.17 13.54
C MET A 162 -15.37 -6.20 14.62
N PRO A 163 -15.66 -7.50 14.41
CA PRO A 163 -15.23 -8.53 15.34
C PRO A 163 -13.74 -8.29 15.51
N ALA A 164 -13.29 -8.07 16.74
CA ALA A 164 -11.87 -8.02 17.02
C ALA A 164 -11.29 -9.28 16.36
N ALA A 165 -10.42 -9.09 15.36
CA ALA A 165 -9.64 -10.17 14.82
C ALA A 165 -8.73 -10.62 15.95
N ARG A 166 -9.26 -11.49 16.82
CA ARG A 166 -8.46 -12.28 17.73
C ARG A 166 -7.48 -12.98 16.83
N SER A 167 -6.21 -12.60 16.95
CA SER A 167 -5.11 -13.34 16.40
C SER A 167 -5.14 -14.73 17.04
N HIS A 168 -5.94 -15.64 16.48
CA HIS A 168 -5.75 -17.07 16.61
C HIS A 168 -4.56 -17.45 15.74
N PHE A 169 -3.40 -16.87 16.04
CA PHE A 169 -2.11 -17.27 15.50
C PHE A 169 -1.25 -17.61 16.70
N GLY A 170 -1.48 -18.80 17.26
CA GLY A 170 -0.74 -19.28 18.42
C GLY A 170 -1.50 -20.24 19.32
N SER A 171 -2.05 -21.34 18.79
CA SER A 171 -2.38 -22.52 19.62
C SER A 171 -2.70 -23.78 18.79
N SER A 172 -1.93 -24.08 17.74
CA SER A 172 -2.07 -25.37 17.03
C SER A 172 -0.75 -25.90 16.44
N LEU A 173 0.36 -25.66 17.13
CA LEU A 173 1.59 -26.44 16.96
C LEU A 173 1.84 -27.21 18.25
N GLN A 174 0.91 -28.10 18.56
CA GLN A 174 1.19 -29.20 19.46
C GLN A 174 1.76 -30.31 18.57
N ALA A 175 3.08 -30.52 18.68
CA ALA A 175 3.74 -31.64 18.03
C ALA A 175 2.98 -32.93 18.37
N PRO A 176 2.76 -33.85 17.42
CA PRO A 176 2.08 -35.10 17.71
C PRO A 176 2.91 -35.86 18.74
N THR A 177 2.37 -35.99 19.94
CA THR A 177 2.92 -36.88 20.97
C THR A 177 2.90 -38.29 20.39
N THR A 178 4.06 -38.82 20.07
CA THR A 178 4.23 -40.20 19.61
C THR A 178 3.86 -41.13 20.76
N SER A 179 2.59 -41.56 20.81
CA SER A 179 2.18 -42.65 21.68
C SER A 179 2.71 -43.97 21.11
N PRO A 180 3.31 -44.85 21.93
CA PRO A 180 3.91 -46.11 21.48
C PRO A 180 2.90 -47.08 20.85
N GLU A 181 1.59 -46.84 21.00
CA GLU A 181 0.53 -47.68 20.42
C GLU A 181 0.38 -47.53 18.90
N PHE A 182 0.78 -46.40 18.30
CA PHE A 182 0.65 -46.20 16.85
C PHE A 182 1.65 -47.06 16.05
N SER A 183 2.85 -47.30 16.59
CA SER A 183 3.87 -48.14 15.93
C SER A 183 3.49 -49.63 15.88
N LEU A 184 2.72 -50.11 16.86
CA LEU A 184 2.24 -51.49 16.88
C LEU A 184 1.12 -51.74 15.87
N ARG A 185 0.22 -50.78 15.64
CA ARG A 185 -0.87 -50.93 14.66
C ARG A 185 -0.37 -50.98 13.21
N VAL A 186 0.62 -50.17 12.85
CA VAL A 186 1.18 -50.16 11.48
C VAL A 186 1.92 -51.47 11.15
N SER A 187 2.56 -52.09 12.16
CA SER A 187 3.32 -53.33 11.97
C SER A 187 2.42 -54.56 11.72
N VAL A 188 1.18 -54.56 12.24
CA VAL A 188 0.23 -55.67 12.08
C VAL A 188 -0.45 -55.65 10.70
N ASP A 189 -0.69 -54.47 10.12
CA ASP A 189 -1.37 -54.35 8.82
C ASP A 189 -0.46 -54.75 7.64
N LEU A 190 0.85 -54.60 7.76
CA LEU A 190 1.80 -54.96 6.69
C LEU A 190 2.02 -56.48 6.53
N GLN A 191 1.62 -57.30 7.50
CA GLN A 191 1.70 -58.77 7.40
C GLN A 191 0.48 -59.42 6.73
N LYS A 192 -0.58 -58.67 6.44
CA LYS A 192 -1.83 -59.21 5.84
C LYS A 192 -2.04 -58.89 4.36
N ALA A 193 -1.10 -58.20 3.71
CA ALA A 193 -1.23 -57.90 2.29
C ALA A 193 -0.97 -59.17 1.44
N PRO A 194 -1.92 -59.63 0.59
CA PRO A 194 -1.70 -60.78 -0.26
C PRO A 194 -0.70 -60.45 -1.37
N VAL A 195 0.24 -61.38 -1.60
CA VAL A 195 1.26 -61.30 -2.66
C VAL A 195 0.57 -61.52 -4.02
N PRO A 196 0.74 -60.62 -5.01
CA PRO A 196 0.16 -60.81 -6.33
C PRO A 196 0.88 -61.95 -7.07
N THR A 197 0.12 -62.96 -7.49
CA THR A 197 0.57 -63.97 -8.45
C THR A 197 0.60 -63.37 -9.85
N LEU A 198 1.66 -63.68 -10.60
CA LEU A 198 1.99 -63.22 -11.96
C LEU A 198 0.83 -63.34 -12.97
#